data_AF-A0A1I0D3T5-F1
#
_entry.id   AF-A0A1I0D3T5-F1
#
_cell.length_a   1.000
_cell.length_b   1.000
_cell.length_c   1.000
_cell.angle_alpha   90.00
_cell.angle_beta   90.00
_cell.angle_gamma   90.00
#
_symmetry.space_group_name_H-M   'P 1'
#
loop_
_entity.id
_entity.type
_entity.pdbx_description
1 polymer ?
#
loop_
_entity_poly.entity_id
_entity_poly.type
_entity_poly.pdbx_seq_one_letter_code
_entity_poly.pdbx_strand_id
1 'polypeptide(L)'
;MGAREWKDLKAKQKQKLSEVMFGVVCAHYKEHGQMPAGAELEKLAKAAFTKIQGRGLGLSYETVHDVFLKKQARFTERIEKNGLPEPPKPRVKKTEAEKLAIKRAARKRKKARLAAQEQQSLPEQDGRFFYIAGYTSGGAPYGVTWEEMGLEPWEELE
;
A
#
# COMPACT_ATOMS: atom_id res chain seq x y z
N MET A 1 -24.36 3.94 26.73
CA MET A 1 -23.71 3.66 25.43
C MET A 1 -23.39 2.17 25.40
N GLY A 2 -23.98 1.41 24.48
CA GLY A 2 -23.74 -0.04 24.39
C GLY A 2 -22.27 -0.34 24.12
N ALA A 3 -21.73 -1.37 24.76
CA ALA A 3 -20.41 -1.88 24.42
C ALA A 3 -20.41 -2.27 22.94
N ARG A 4 -19.42 -1.80 22.17
CA ARG A 4 -19.27 -2.23 20.79
C ARG A 4 -18.91 -3.70 20.78
N GLU A 5 -19.52 -4.47 19.89
CA GLU A 5 -19.20 -5.88 19.77
C GLU A 5 -18.01 -6.10 18.83
N TRP A 6 -17.36 -7.26 18.94
CA TRP A 6 -16.28 -7.61 18.02
C TRP A 6 -16.73 -7.61 16.55
N LYS A 7 -18.00 -7.91 16.29
CA LYS A 7 -18.58 -7.97 14.93
C LYS A 7 -18.53 -6.62 14.23
N ASP A 8 -18.73 -5.52 14.96
CA ASP A 8 -18.80 -4.14 14.44
C ASP A 8 -17.43 -3.58 14.00
N LEU A 9 -16.33 -4.23 14.39
CA LEU A 9 -14.98 -3.81 14.01
C LEU A 9 -14.72 -4.09 12.51
N LYS A 10 -14.11 -3.11 11.82
CA LYS A 10 -13.58 -3.30 10.47
C LYS A 10 -12.48 -4.36 10.47
N ALA A 11 -12.30 -5.04 9.34
CA ALA A 11 -11.27 -6.09 9.18
C ALA A 11 -9.88 -5.63 9.63
N LYS A 12 -9.47 -4.41 9.26
CA LYS A 12 -8.18 -3.80 9.66
C LYS A 12 -8.07 -3.57 11.18
N GLN A 13 -9.17 -3.29 11.86
CA GLN A 13 -9.19 -3.15 13.32
C GLN A 13 -9.08 -4.52 14.00
N LYS A 14 -9.86 -5.50 13.54
CA LYS A 14 -9.78 -6.91 14.01
C LYS A 14 -8.36 -7.47 13.86
N GLN A 15 -7.72 -7.21 12.73
CA GLN A 15 -6.32 -7.61 12.50
C GLN A 15 -5.38 -6.94 13.51
N LYS A 16 -5.42 -5.62 13.65
CA LYS A 16 -4.58 -4.90 14.63
C LYS A 16 -4.78 -5.40 16.05
N LEU A 17 -6.01 -5.73 16.44
CA LEU A 17 -6.30 -6.27 17.76
C LEU A 17 -5.73 -7.66 17.93
N SER A 18 -5.87 -8.51 16.90
CA SER A 18 -5.25 -9.83 16.86
C SER A 18 -3.73 -9.77 16.94
N GLU A 19 -3.09 -8.76 16.33
CA GLU A 19 -1.64 -8.53 16.41
C GLU A 19 -1.21 -8.12 17.82
N VAL A 20 -2.00 -7.29 18.52
CA VAL A 20 -1.74 -6.93 19.93
C VAL A 20 -1.83 -8.17 20.83
N MET A 21 -2.88 -8.97 20.67
CA MET A 21 -3.06 -10.24 21.39
C MET A 21 -1.87 -11.19 21.16
N PHE A 22 -1.50 -11.38 19.89
CA PHE A 22 -0.39 -12.25 19.52
C PHE A 22 0.94 -11.77 20.10
N GLY A 23 1.21 -10.46 20.07
CA GLY A 23 2.44 -9.90 20.63
C GLY A 23 2.58 -10.14 22.14
N VAL A 24 1.47 -10.11 22.88
CA VAL A 24 1.47 -10.42 24.32
C VAL A 24 1.78 -11.90 24.57
N VAL A 25 1.18 -12.80 23.78
CA VAL A 25 1.48 -14.24 23.84
C VAL A 25 2.94 -14.53 23.46
N CYS A 26 3.47 -13.87 22.43
CA CYS A 26 4.86 -14.03 22.00
C CYS A 26 5.86 -13.54 23.07
N ALA A 27 5.53 -12.45 23.78
CA ALA A 27 6.36 -11.96 24.87
C ALA A 27 6.47 -13.00 26.00
N HIS A 28 5.33 -13.57 26.41
CA HIS A 28 5.31 -14.62 27.42
C HIS A 28 6.03 -15.90 26.95
N TYR A 29 5.81 -16.31 25.70
CA TYR A 29 6.50 -17.47 25.12
C TYR A 29 8.02 -17.26 25.08
N LYS A 30 8.50 -16.04 24.89
CA LYS A 30 9.93 -15.71 24.94
C LYS A 30 10.52 -15.83 26.35
N GLU A 31 9.76 -15.50 27.38
CA GLU A 31 10.20 -15.52 28.78
C GLU A 31 10.10 -16.91 29.41
N HIS A 32 9.03 -17.65 29.10
CA HIS A 32 8.74 -18.95 29.72
C HIS A 32 8.98 -20.16 28.81
N GLY A 33 9.16 -19.96 27.49
CA GLY A 33 9.32 -21.05 26.52
C GLY A 33 8.07 -21.91 26.31
N GLN A 34 6.94 -21.53 26.90
CA GLN A 34 5.70 -22.31 26.88
C GLN A 34 4.50 -21.42 26.51
N MET A 35 3.46 -22.06 25.99
CA MET A 35 2.20 -21.39 25.70
C MET A 35 1.51 -21.01 27.02
N PRO A 36 1.04 -19.76 27.19
CA PRO A 36 0.33 -19.38 28.39
C PRO A 36 -0.95 -20.20 28.53
N ALA A 37 -1.15 -20.82 29.71
CA ALA A 37 -2.32 -21.62 30.04
C ALA A 37 -2.90 -21.20 31.40
N GLY A 38 -4.22 -21.39 31.58
CA GLY A 38 -4.91 -21.13 32.84
C GLY A 38 -4.71 -19.70 33.38
N ALA A 39 -4.10 -19.58 34.57
CA ALA A 39 -3.93 -18.31 35.26
C ALA A 39 -3.05 -17.29 34.50
N GLU A 40 -2.04 -17.75 33.77
CA GLU A 40 -1.18 -16.88 32.95
C GLU A 40 -1.95 -16.33 31.75
N LEU A 41 -2.88 -17.11 31.20
CA LEU A 41 -3.72 -16.69 30.10
C LEU A 41 -4.63 -15.52 30.49
N GLU A 42 -5.23 -15.56 31.67
CA GLU A 42 -6.05 -14.45 32.18
C GLU A 42 -5.23 -13.19 32.41
N LYS A 43 -4.02 -13.30 32.97
CA LYS A 43 -3.10 -12.17 33.15
C LYS A 43 -2.76 -11.53 31.81
N LEU A 44 -2.44 -12.34 30.80
CA LEU A 44 -2.14 -11.87 29.45
C LEU A 44 -3.36 -11.30 28.74
N ALA A 45 -4.55 -11.85 28.96
CA ALA A 45 -5.79 -11.31 28.42
C ALA A 45 -6.07 -9.91 28.99
N LYS A 46 -5.87 -9.71 30.32
CA LYS A 46 -5.95 -8.40 30.96
C LYS A 46 -4.90 -7.43 30.38
N ALA A 47 -3.67 -7.86 30.20
CA ALA A 47 -2.60 -7.06 29.60
C ALA A 47 -2.86 -6.70 28.12
N ALA A 48 -3.46 -7.61 27.35
CA ALA A 48 -3.90 -7.33 25.99
C ALA A 48 -5.07 -6.34 25.98
N PHE A 49 -6.02 -6.50 26.91
CA PHE A 49 -7.18 -5.61 27.03
C PHE A 49 -6.78 -4.18 27.37
N THR A 50 -5.88 -3.93 28.33
CA THR A 50 -5.42 -2.56 28.65
C THR A 50 -4.79 -1.87 27.43
N LYS A 51 -4.00 -2.60 26.64
CA LYS A 51 -3.44 -2.12 25.36
C LYS A 51 -4.51 -1.83 24.29
N ILE A 52 -5.63 -2.55 24.33
CA ILE A 52 -6.77 -2.36 23.41
C ILE A 52 -7.66 -1.20 23.87
N GLN A 53 -7.88 -1.05 25.18
CA GLN A 53 -8.65 0.06 25.76
C GLN A 53 -8.05 1.41 25.40
N GLY A 54 -6.72 1.54 25.45
CA GLY A 54 -6.02 2.77 25.03
C GLY A 54 -6.27 3.18 23.56
N ARG A 55 -6.91 2.33 22.74
CA ARG A 55 -7.26 2.64 21.35
C ARG A 55 -8.66 3.21 21.16
N GLY A 56 -9.45 3.36 22.23
CA GLY A 56 -10.77 4.01 22.17
C GLY A 56 -11.82 3.25 21.37
N LEU A 57 -11.73 1.92 21.31
CA LEU A 57 -12.64 1.09 20.49
C LEU A 57 -13.96 0.75 21.17
N GLY A 58 -14.11 1.02 22.47
CA GLY A 58 -15.35 0.77 23.22
C GLY A 58 -15.70 -0.71 23.37
N LEU A 59 -14.70 -1.59 23.35
CA LEU A 59 -14.87 -3.04 23.54
C LEU A 59 -14.91 -3.38 25.03
N SER A 60 -15.77 -4.33 25.41
CA SER A 60 -15.78 -4.89 26.76
C SER A 60 -14.65 -5.90 26.97
N TYR A 61 -14.30 -6.15 28.23
CA TYR A 61 -13.30 -7.15 28.60
C TYR A 61 -13.75 -8.56 28.17
N GLU A 62 -15.00 -8.92 28.48
CA GLU A 62 -15.61 -10.22 28.12
C GLU A 62 -15.46 -10.54 26.62
N THR A 63 -15.78 -9.58 25.75
CA THR A 63 -15.67 -9.77 24.30
C THR A 63 -14.23 -9.98 23.85
N VAL A 64 -13.27 -9.27 24.43
CA VAL A 64 -11.85 -9.43 24.11
C VAL A 64 -11.33 -10.76 24.64
N HIS A 65 -11.74 -11.16 25.84
CA HIS A 65 -11.39 -12.42 26.48
C HIS A 65 -11.85 -13.61 25.64
N ASP A 66 -13.13 -13.65 25.23
CA ASP A 66 -13.66 -14.71 24.36
C ASP A 66 -12.92 -14.84 23.04
N VAL A 67 -12.60 -13.70 22.42
CA VAL A 67 -11.84 -13.66 21.16
C VAL A 67 -10.41 -14.14 21.38
N PHE A 68 -9.81 -13.84 22.52
CA PHE A 68 -8.47 -14.27 22.89
C PHE A 68 -8.41 -15.78 23.05
N LEU A 69 -9.36 -16.38 23.78
CA LEU A 69 -9.50 -17.83 23.95
C LEU A 69 -9.63 -18.53 22.59
N LYS A 70 -10.56 -18.06 21.74
CA LYS A 70 -10.77 -18.63 20.39
C LYS A 70 -9.53 -18.52 19.48
N LYS A 71 -8.68 -17.51 19.69
CA LYS A 71 -7.47 -17.28 18.89
C LYS A 71 -6.25 -17.99 19.42
N GLN A 72 -6.25 -18.46 20.67
CA GLN A 72 -5.10 -19.11 21.29
C GLN A 72 -4.60 -20.31 20.47
N ALA A 73 -5.52 -21.17 20.01
CA ALA A 73 -5.19 -22.29 19.12
C ALA A 73 -4.55 -21.84 17.80
N ARG A 74 -4.99 -20.71 17.22
CA ARG A 74 -4.34 -20.17 16.02
C ARG A 74 -2.98 -19.56 16.33
N PHE A 75 -2.76 -19.06 17.54
CA PHE A 75 -1.46 -18.55 17.96
C PHE A 75 -0.47 -19.69 18.19
N THR A 76 -0.91 -20.83 18.73
CA THR A 76 -0.08 -22.04 18.89
C THR A 76 0.40 -22.54 17.53
N GLU A 77 -0.53 -22.79 16.61
CA GLU A 77 -0.21 -23.23 15.24
C GLU A 77 0.72 -22.24 14.53
N ARG A 78 0.51 -20.93 14.74
CA ARG A 78 1.33 -19.90 14.10
C ARG A 78 2.76 -19.88 14.64
N ILE A 79 2.94 -20.07 15.95
CA ILE A 79 4.26 -20.13 16.60
C ILE A 79 4.98 -21.43 16.21
N GLU A 80 4.28 -22.56 16.17
CA GLU A 80 4.85 -23.85 15.75
C GLU A 80 5.27 -23.83 14.27
N LYS A 81 4.43 -23.27 13.38
CA LYS A 81 4.68 -23.29 11.93
C LYS A 81 5.68 -22.23 11.46
N ASN A 82 5.64 -21.02 12.03
CA ASN A 82 6.45 -19.89 11.55
C ASN A 82 7.56 -19.48 12.54
N GLY A 83 7.63 -20.10 13.71
CA GLY A 83 8.49 -19.66 14.80
C GLY A 83 7.98 -18.38 15.48
N LEU A 84 8.74 -17.91 16.47
CA LEU A 84 8.50 -16.64 17.13
C LEU A 84 8.69 -15.50 16.09
N PRO A 85 7.77 -14.51 16.02
CA PRO A 85 7.97 -13.38 15.13
C PRO A 85 9.31 -12.71 15.47
N GLU A 86 10.20 -12.68 14.48
CA GLU A 86 11.46 -11.95 14.58
C GLU A 86 11.15 -10.52 15.04
N PRO A 87 11.84 -9.98 16.07
CA PRO A 87 11.55 -8.65 16.57
C PRO A 87 11.54 -7.68 15.39
N PRO A 88 10.52 -6.81 15.28
CA PRO A 88 10.41 -5.90 14.15
C PRO A 88 11.72 -5.12 14.06
N LYS A 89 12.44 -5.29 12.94
CA LYS A 89 13.73 -4.63 12.71
C LYS A 89 13.58 -3.17 13.12
N PRO A 90 14.46 -2.65 14.00
CA PRO A 90 14.35 -1.28 14.49
C PRO A 90 14.17 -0.39 13.28
N ARG A 91 13.07 0.38 13.26
CA ARG A 91 12.81 1.32 12.16
C ARG A 91 13.92 2.36 12.21
N VAL A 92 14.99 2.13 11.45
CA VAL A 92 16.02 3.13 11.22
C VAL A 92 15.28 4.34 10.69
N LYS A 93 15.31 5.44 11.45
CA LYS A 93 14.74 6.70 11.01
C LYS A 93 15.48 7.05 9.73
N LYS A 94 14.83 6.86 8.58
CA LYS A 94 15.37 7.27 7.28
C LYS A 94 15.86 8.70 7.43
N THR A 95 17.15 8.90 7.20
CA THR A 95 17.77 10.23 7.26
C THR A 95 17.02 11.15 6.30
N GLU A 96 17.06 12.46 6.56
CA GLU A 96 16.36 13.44 5.72
C GLU A 96 16.82 13.33 4.25
N ALA A 97 18.10 12.99 4.04
CA ALA A 97 18.69 12.68 2.74
C ALA A 97 18.00 11.50 2.03
N GLU A 98 17.69 10.41 2.73
CA GLU A 98 17.01 9.26 2.13
C GLU A 98 15.55 9.59 1.78
N LYS A 99 14.86 10.36 2.61
CA LYS A 99 13.51 10.85 2.29
C LYS A 99 13.52 11.77 1.07
N LEU A 100 14.51 12.65 0.96
CA LEU A 100 14.67 13.54 -0.18
C LEU A 100 15.00 12.75 -1.46
N ALA A 101 15.86 11.74 -1.37
CA ALA A 101 16.17 10.84 -2.48
C ALA A 101 14.93 10.09 -2.98
N ILE A 102 14.10 9.57 -2.07
CA ILE A 102 12.82 8.92 -2.41
C ILE A 102 11.88 9.91 -3.11
N LYS A 103 11.76 11.15 -2.61
CA LYS A 103 10.92 12.19 -3.22
C LYS A 103 11.40 12.57 -4.62
N ARG A 104 12.73 12.70 -4.82
CA ARG A 104 13.35 12.95 -6.12
C ARG A 104 13.10 11.80 -7.10
N ALA A 105 13.26 10.55 -6.67
CA ALA A 105 12.99 9.37 -7.49
C ALA A 105 11.52 9.28 -7.91
N ALA A 106 10.58 9.56 -6.99
CA ALA A 106 9.15 9.61 -7.29
C ALA A 106 8.81 10.69 -8.33
N ARG A 107 9.41 11.89 -8.21
CA ARG A 107 9.23 12.98 -9.19
C ARG A 107 9.77 12.59 -10.57
N LYS A 108 10.94 11.94 -10.63
CA LYS A 108 11.53 11.45 -11.88
C LYS A 108 10.63 10.42 -12.58
N ARG A 109 10.11 9.44 -11.82
CA ARG A 109 9.15 8.44 -12.35
C ARG A 109 7.87 9.08 -12.88
N LYS A 110 7.29 10.05 -12.14
CA LYS A 110 6.10 10.76 -12.61
C LYS A 110 6.38 11.49 -13.93
N LYS A 111 7.50 12.21 -14.02
CA LYS A 111 7.88 12.93 -15.25
C LYS A 111 8.08 11.97 -16.44
N ALA A 112 8.76 10.85 -16.22
CA ALA A 112 8.94 9.83 -17.26
C ALA A 112 7.60 9.25 -17.74
N ARG A 113 6.65 9.01 -16.83
CA ARG A 113 5.32 8.52 -17.20
C ARG A 113 4.53 9.53 -18.05
N LEU A 114 4.60 10.83 -17.69
CA LEU A 114 3.96 11.87 -18.50
C LEU A 114 4.62 11.99 -19.87
N ALA A 115 5.96 11.96 -19.95
CA ALA A 115 6.67 12.02 -21.23
C ALA A 115 6.33 10.83 -22.14
N ALA A 116 6.24 9.62 -21.59
CA ALA A 116 5.82 8.44 -22.36
C ALA A 116 4.36 8.55 -22.83
N GLN A 117 3.48 9.12 -22.00
CA GLN A 117 2.08 9.37 -22.39
C GLN A 117 1.98 10.45 -23.48
N GLU A 118 2.81 11.49 -23.41
CA GLU A 118 2.88 12.55 -24.42
C GLU A 118 3.43 12.00 -25.74
N GLN A 119 4.50 11.19 -25.71
CA GLN A 119 5.02 10.48 -26.88
C GLN A 119 3.97 9.58 -27.54
N GLN A 120 3.12 8.91 -26.75
CA GLN A 120 2.02 8.12 -27.28
C GLN A 120 0.86 8.97 -27.82
N SER A 121 0.68 10.20 -27.31
CA SER A 121 -0.39 11.13 -27.71
C SER A 121 -0.02 12.03 -28.88
N LEU A 122 1.27 12.17 -29.19
CA LEU A 122 1.72 12.88 -30.37
C LEU A 122 1.32 12.02 -31.59
N PRO A 123 0.43 12.50 -32.48
CA PRO A 123 0.23 11.83 -33.74
C PRO A 123 1.58 11.78 -34.46
N GLU A 124 1.91 10.62 -35.03
CA GLU A 124 3.10 10.42 -35.84
C GLU A 124 3.07 11.45 -36.98
N GLN A 125 3.82 12.55 -36.82
CA GLN A 125 3.90 13.59 -37.83
C GLN A 125 4.80 13.05 -38.93
N ASP A 126 4.18 12.38 -39.90
CA ASP A 126 4.84 11.79 -41.07
C ASP A 126 5.40 12.84 -42.04
N GLY A 127 5.21 14.14 -41.78
CA GLY A 127 5.74 15.25 -42.57
C GLY A 127 5.24 15.25 -44.02
N ARG A 128 4.18 14.49 -44.33
CA ARG A 128 3.75 14.18 -45.70
C ARG A 128 3.25 15.39 -46.48
N PHE A 129 2.67 16.36 -45.79
CA PHE A 129 2.10 17.56 -46.39
C PHE A 129 2.99 18.77 -46.13
N PHE A 130 3.29 19.52 -47.18
CA PHE A 130 3.88 20.86 -47.10
C PHE A 130 2.89 21.84 -46.46
N TYR A 131 1.60 21.73 -46.81
CA TYR A 131 0.53 22.57 -46.25
C TYR A 131 -0.79 21.79 -46.15
N ILE A 132 -1.35 21.66 -44.95
CA ILE A 132 -2.67 21.02 -44.74
C ILE A 132 -3.76 22.09 -44.87
N ALA A 133 -4.58 22.00 -45.93
CA ALA A 133 -5.69 22.91 -46.19
C ALA A 133 -6.90 22.63 -45.27
N GLY A 134 -7.01 21.41 -44.74
CA GLY A 134 -8.04 21.06 -43.77
C GLY A 134 -8.08 19.57 -43.42
N TYR A 135 -9.06 19.21 -42.60
CA TYR A 135 -9.36 17.82 -42.24
C TYR A 135 -10.73 17.44 -42.79
N THR A 136 -10.84 16.24 -43.35
CA THR A 136 -12.13 15.68 -43.76
C THR A 136 -12.98 15.32 -42.52
N SER A 137 -14.27 15.06 -42.70
CA SER A 137 -15.18 14.65 -41.61
C SER A 137 -14.73 13.35 -40.90
N GLY A 138 -13.91 12.52 -41.56
CA GLY A 138 -13.28 11.33 -40.99
C GLY A 138 -11.92 11.57 -40.33
N GLY A 139 -11.47 12.83 -40.22
CA GLY A 139 -10.20 13.18 -39.56
C GLY A 139 -8.95 12.98 -40.41
N ALA A 140 -9.07 12.58 -41.68
CA ALA A 140 -7.94 12.49 -42.59
C ALA A 140 -7.54 13.89 -43.08
N PRO A 141 -6.25 14.29 -42.95
CA PRO A 141 -5.76 15.57 -43.48
C PRO A 141 -5.71 15.54 -45.01
N TYR A 142 -6.05 16.67 -45.63
CA TYR A 142 -5.80 16.90 -47.05
C TYR A 142 -5.12 18.25 -47.24
N GLY A 143 -4.26 18.33 -48.23
CA GLY A 143 -3.36 19.45 -48.40
C GLY A 143 -2.41 19.24 -49.55
N VAL A 144 -1.50 20.19 -49.70
CA VAL A 144 -0.43 20.16 -50.69
C VAL A 144 0.72 19.32 -50.14
N THR A 145 1.12 18.30 -50.87
CA THR A 145 2.29 17.47 -50.56
C THR A 145 3.57 18.11 -51.09
N TRP A 146 4.72 17.72 -50.55
CA TRP A 146 6.03 18.19 -51.05
C TRP A 146 6.24 17.82 -52.53
N GLU A 147 5.81 16.61 -52.92
CA GLU A 147 5.89 16.14 -54.32
C GLU A 147 5.08 17.01 -55.29
N GLU A 148 3.89 17.48 -54.88
CA GLU A 148 3.04 18.37 -55.72
C GLU A 148 3.62 19.77 -55.89
N MET A 149 4.40 20.26 -54.92
CA MET A 149 5.14 21.53 -55.05
C MET A 149 6.43 21.37 -55.88
N GLY A 150 6.82 20.14 -56.23
CA GLY A 150 8.08 19.87 -56.93
C GLY A 150 9.31 20.16 -56.09
N LEU A 151 9.16 20.27 -54.77
CA LEU A 151 10.21 20.55 -53.80
C LEU A 151 10.56 19.25 -53.09
N GLU A 152 11.85 19.02 -52.83
CA GLU A 152 12.19 17.97 -51.88
C GLU A 152 11.71 18.39 -50.48
N PRO A 153 11.28 17.44 -49.62
CA PRO A 153 11.08 17.75 -48.22
C PRO A 153 12.32 18.52 -47.72
N TRP A 154 12.10 19.57 -46.94
CA TRP A 154 13.15 20.42 -46.32
C TRP A 154 13.84 21.47 -47.21
N GLU A 155 13.40 21.74 -48.44
CA GLU A 155 13.93 22.89 -49.20
C GLU A 155 13.35 24.21 -48.62
N GLU A 156 14.21 25.09 -48.10
CA GLU A 156 13.81 26.40 -47.55
C GLU A 156 13.47 27.38 -48.70
N LEU A 157 12.23 27.88 -48.70
CA LEU A 157 11.81 28.99 -49.57
C LEU A 157 12.52 30.28 -49.16
N GLU A 158 13.35 30.83 -50.05
CA GLU A 158 13.92 32.19 -49.95
C GLU A 158 12.88 33.27 -50.31
#